data_AF-A0A1N7H674-F1
#
_entry.id   AF-A0A1N7H674-F1
#
_cell.length_a   1.000
_cell.length_b   1.000
_cell.length_c   1.000
_cell.angle_alpha   90.00
_cell.angle_beta   90.00
_cell.angle_gamma   90.00
#
_symmetry.space_group_name_H-M   'P 1'
#
loop_
_entity.id
_entity.type
_entity.pdbx_description
1 polymer ?
#
loop_
_entity_poly.entity_id
_entity_poly.type
_entity_poly.pdbx_seq_one_letter_code
_entity_poly.pdbx_strand_id
1 'polypeptide(L)'
;MIVRVRLAAPVKEVRHALTDPAAMRVWLAEHAESDLPDRYAFWGHRTPEGDAPHQRPLHADDHTLRFAWLLDGVETTTEITLEEETQDTTVLTLSQSHFDFQDVITGASIRGVLQSFWSLALSNLADYVEGREIGPQPDFTSADFRGETVVDAPVEQVFDSLVDSDKASDWFGYPIGIEPHVGGRFAMGGLDADPHPAKIIDLVPGRTMSADWGPGGVVTWELEDSGGKTRLTFVQSGFDTANPPYAAWTGWLSGLAALRRYHEKPGSHQIWLPAEPAA
;
A
#
# COMPACT_ATOMS: atom_id res chain seq x y z
N MET A 1 11.77 9.03 5.72
CA MET A 1 10.41 8.59 6.10
C MET A 1 10.51 7.52 7.17
N ILE A 2 9.61 7.51 8.16
CA ILE A 2 9.44 6.42 9.13
C ILE A 2 7.98 5.99 9.12
N VAL A 3 7.72 4.69 9.08
CA VAL A 3 6.37 4.11 9.20
C VAL A 3 6.40 2.99 10.22
N ARG A 4 5.28 2.75 10.90
CA ARG A 4 5.15 1.73 11.93
C ARG A 4 3.89 0.93 11.72
N VAL A 5 3.99 -0.38 11.84
CA VAL A 5 2.84 -1.29 11.75
C VAL A 5 2.85 -2.29 12.90
N ARG A 6 1.64 -2.66 13.35
CA ARG A 6 1.40 -3.79 14.22
C ARG A 6 1.08 -5.02 13.37
N LEU A 7 1.79 -6.11 13.61
CA LEU A 7 1.63 -7.38 12.93
C LEU A 7 1.16 -8.43 13.93
N ALA A 8 0.07 -9.14 13.63
CA ALA A 8 -0.51 -10.17 14.48
C ALA A 8 0.25 -11.51 14.35
N ALA A 9 1.56 -11.46 14.60
CA ALA A 9 2.44 -12.61 14.64
C ALA A 9 3.62 -12.37 15.61
N PRO A 10 4.19 -13.42 16.23
CA PRO A 10 5.41 -13.33 17.03
C PRO A 10 6.62 -12.82 16.22
N VAL A 11 7.58 -12.19 16.89
CA VAL A 11 8.79 -11.61 16.25
C VAL A 11 9.51 -12.62 15.37
N LYS A 12 9.60 -13.88 15.82
CA LYS A 12 10.24 -14.96 15.06
C LYS A 12 9.57 -15.22 13.72
N GLU A 13 8.24 -15.16 13.64
CA GLU A 13 7.49 -15.39 12.41
C GLU A 13 7.61 -14.21 11.46
N VAL A 14 7.52 -12.98 11.98
CA VAL A 14 7.76 -11.76 11.18
C VAL A 14 9.18 -11.75 10.66
N ARG A 15 10.17 -12.09 11.49
CA ARG A 15 11.56 -12.22 11.07
C ARG A 15 11.69 -13.25 9.96
N HIS A 16 11.14 -14.46 10.14
CA HIS A 16 11.17 -15.46 9.10
C HIS A 16 10.58 -14.95 7.79
N ALA A 17 9.43 -14.26 7.81
CA ALA A 17 8.80 -13.68 6.62
C ALA A 17 9.67 -12.59 5.94
N LEU A 18 10.45 -11.84 6.71
CA LEU A 18 11.38 -10.84 6.19
C LEU A 18 12.63 -11.43 5.53
N THR A 19 13.05 -12.65 5.89
CA THR A 19 14.33 -13.22 5.41
C THR A 19 14.19 -14.53 4.63
N ASP A 20 13.02 -15.15 4.61
CA ASP A 20 12.78 -16.35 3.81
C ASP A 20 12.46 -15.97 2.34
N PRO A 21 13.24 -16.45 1.35
CA PRO A 21 13.02 -16.09 -0.04
C PRO A 21 11.67 -16.55 -0.60
N ALA A 22 11.05 -17.60 -0.07
CA ALA A 22 9.72 -18.01 -0.51
C ALA A 22 8.65 -17.05 0.02
N ALA A 23 8.74 -16.66 1.30
CA ALA A 23 7.87 -15.66 1.89
C ALA A 23 7.97 -14.30 1.18
N MET A 24 9.18 -13.79 0.96
CA MET A 24 9.43 -12.50 0.28
C MET A 24 8.84 -12.48 -1.14
N ARG A 25 8.87 -13.61 -1.87
CA ARG A 25 8.26 -13.72 -3.21
C ARG A 25 6.73 -13.68 -3.21
N VAL A 26 6.11 -13.87 -2.04
CA VAL A 26 4.67 -13.71 -1.87
C VAL A 26 4.36 -12.24 -1.59
N TRP A 27 4.88 -11.67 -0.51
CA TRP A 27 4.41 -10.38 0.00
C TRP A 27 5.15 -9.14 -0.53
N LEU A 28 6.40 -9.28 -0.99
CA LEU A 28 7.29 -8.14 -1.30
C LEU A 28 7.55 -7.96 -2.80
N ALA A 29 8.03 -9.00 -3.49
CA ALA A 29 8.58 -8.88 -4.84
C ALA A 29 8.36 -10.13 -5.71
N GLU A 30 8.61 -10.04 -7.01
CA GLU A 30 8.56 -11.20 -7.91
C GLU A 30 9.73 -12.17 -7.66
N HIS A 31 10.91 -11.61 -7.45
CA HIS A 31 12.12 -12.35 -7.15
C HIS A 31 12.72 -11.88 -5.83
N ALA A 32 13.25 -12.83 -5.07
CA ALA A 32 13.94 -12.58 -3.82
C ALA A 32 15.04 -13.61 -3.61
N GLU A 33 16.12 -13.18 -2.98
CA GLU A 33 17.20 -14.02 -2.49
C GLU A 33 17.66 -13.52 -1.13
N SER A 34 17.89 -14.44 -0.19
CA SER A 34 18.43 -14.14 1.12
C SER A 34 19.34 -15.27 1.57
N ASP A 35 20.56 -14.88 1.90
CA ASP A 35 21.62 -15.70 2.50
C ASP A 35 22.44 -14.75 3.39
N LEU A 36 21.80 -14.25 4.45
CA LEU A 36 22.37 -13.24 5.32
C LEU A 36 23.58 -13.82 6.10
N PRO A 37 24.64 -13.03 6.32
CA PRO A 37 24.74 -11.58 6.05
C PRO A 37 25.17 -11.22 4.63
N ASP A 38 25.51 -12.20 3.79
CA ASP A 38 26.17 -11.97 2.51
C ASP A 38 25.22 -11.46 1.42
N ARG A 39 23.96 -11.92 1.43
CA ARG A 39 22.98 -11.54 0.42
C ARG A 39 21.59 -11.26 0.98
N TYR A 40 21.01 -10.16 0.53
CA TYR A 40 19.61 -9.81 0.69
C TYR A 40 19.21 -8.96 -0.52
N ALA A 41 18.41 -9.53 -1.40
CA ALA A 41 18.08 -8.90 -2.68
C ALA A 41 16.65 -9.23 -3.09
N PHE A 42 15.98 -8.26 -3.71
CA PHE A 42 14.66 -8.43 -4.30
C PHE A 42 14.51 -7.56 -5.54
N TRP A 43 13.85 -8.08 -6.57
CA TRP A 43 13.72 -7.43 -7.88
C TRP A 43 12.53 -8.01 -8.65
N GLY A 44 12.41 -7.63 -9.91
CA GLY A 44 11.33 -7.97 -10.81
C GLY A 44 10.28 -6.86 -10.90
N HIS A 45 9.24 -7.09 -11.69
CA HIS A 45 8.34 -6.04 -12.15
C HIS A 45 7.53 -5.37 -11.02
N ARG A 46 7.48 -5.97 -9.82
CA ARG A 46 6.79 -5.44 -8.63
C ARG A 46 7.65 -4.49 -7.78
N THR A 47 8.92 -4.33 -8.14
CA THR A 47 9.92 -3.58 -7.37
C THR A 47 10.31 -2.31 -8.12
N PRO A 48 10.41 -1.15 -7.44
CA PRO A 48 10.96 0.07 -8.03
C PRO A 48 12.39 -0.16 -8.56
N GLU A 49 12.63 0.17 -9.83
CA GLU A 49 13.89 -0.18 -10.54
C GLU A 49 14.23 -1.67 -10.41
N GLY A 50 13.23 -2.55 -10.57
CA GLY A 50 13.38 -3.99 -10.37
C GLY A 50 14.01 -4.75 -11.54
N ASP A 51 14.66 -4.12 -12.51
CA ASP A 51 15.30 -4.83 -13.62
C ASP A 51 16.49 -5.71 -13.18
N ALA A 52 17.10 -5.38 -12.04
CA ALA A 52 18.13 -6.17 -11.39
C ALA A 52 18.05 -6.03 -9.85
N PRO A 53 18.75 -6.90 -9.08
CA PRO A 53 18.90 -6.67 -7.65
C PRO A 53 19.79 -5.46 -7.36
N HIS A 54 19.29 -4.54 -6.53
CA HIS A 54 19.96 -3.28 -6.18
C HIS A 54 20.18 -3.10 -4.67
N GLN A 55 20.03 -4.18 -3.90
CA GLN A 55 20.17 -4.15 -2.45
C GLN A 55 21.50 -4.77 -2.00
N ARG A 56 22.05 -4.18 -0.94
CA ARG A 56 23.26 -4.67 -0.26
C ARG A 56 23.02 -4.70 1.24
N PRO A 57 23.10 -5.86 1.91
CA PRO A 57 23.00 -5.95 3.36
C PRO A 57 23.99 -5.01 4.05
N LEU A 58 23.53 -4.32 5.09
CA LEU A 58 24.34 -3.49 5.97
C LEU A 58 24.38 -4.06 7.39
N HIS A 59 23.27 -4.63 7.85
CA HIS A 59 23.15 -5.24 9.17
C HIS A 59 22.01 -6.26 9.21
N ALA A 60 22.21 -7.36 9.93
CA ALA A 60 21.18 -8.34 10.21
C ALA A 60 21.46 -9.04 11.55
N ASP A 61 20.58 -8.85 12.53
CA ASP A 61 20.48 -9.61 13.79
C ASP A 61 19.01 -9.93 14.04
N ASP A 62 18.62 -10.72 15.05
CA ASP A 62 17.23 -11.19 15.26
C ASP A 62 16.13 -10.11 15.25
N HIS A 63 16.45 -8.85 15.53
CA HIS A 63 15.49 -7.75 15.62
C HIS A 63 15.64 -6.69 14.53
N THR A 64 16.78 -6.62 13.85
CA THR A 64 17.08 -5.54 12.90
C THR A 64 17.54 -6.10 11.58
N LEU A 65 16.97 -5.57 10.49
CA LEU A 65 17.45 -5.77 9.12
C LEU A 65 17.68 -4.39 8.49
N ARG A 66 18.91 -4.10 8.08
CA ARG A 66 19.28 -2.86 7.38
C ARG A 66 19.98 -3.19 6.08
N PHE A 67 19.60 -2.52 5.01
CA PHE A 67 20.23 -2.67 3.71
C PHE A 67 20.32 -1.32 2.97
N ALA A 68 21.36 -1.18 2.17
CA ALA A 68 21.46 -0.14 1.17
C ALA A 68 20.61 -0.54 -0.05
N TRP A 69 19.97 0.43 -0.70
CA TRP A 69 19.19 0.21 -1.92
C TRP A 69 19.49 1.34 -2.91
N LEU A 70 20.15 0.99 -4.01
CA LEU A 70 20.45 1.92 -5.09
C LEU A 70 19.15 2.22 -5.87
N LEU A 71 18.75 3.50 -5.89
CA LEU A 71 17.55 3.98 -6.57
C LEU A 71 17.86 5.31 -7.24
N ASP A 72 17.66 5.37 -8.57
CA ASP A 72 17.93 6.55 -9.38
C ASP A 72 19.38 7.05 -9.14
N GLY A 73 20.32 6.11 -9.19
CA GLY A 73 21.76 6.35 -9.00
C GLY A 73 22.19 6.76 -7.58
N VAL A 74 21.27 6.83 -6.62
CA VAL A 74 21.54 7.23 -5.22
C VAL A 74 21.46 6.03 -4.29
N GLU A 75 22.48 5.81 -3.47
CA GLU A 75 22.44 4.80 -2.42
C GLU A 75 21.54 5.27 -1.28
N THR A 76 20.33 4.70 -1.20
CA THR A 76 19.41 4.90 -0.09
C THR A 76 19.61 3.83 0.99
N THR A 77 18.92 3.95 2.11
CA THR A 77 18.98 2.99 3.22
C THR A 77 17.58 2.72 3.71
N THR A 78 17.26 1.43 3.80
CA THR A 78 16.07 0.93 4.50
C THR A 78 16.53 0.20 5.75
N GLU A 79 15.86 0.49 6.87
CA GLU A 79 15.99 -0.26 8.11
C GLU A 79 14.62 -0.71 8.58
N ILE A 80 14.56 -1.96 9.01
CA ILE A 80 13.39 -2.59 9.61
C ILE A 80 13.80 -3.05 11.01
N THR A 81 13.10 -2.59 12.05
CA THR A 81 13.25 -3.06 13.43
C THR A 81 12.00 -3.77 13.91
N LEU A 82 12.17 -4.83 14.70
CA LEU A 82 11.11 -5.67 15.25
C LEU A 82 11.11 -5.61 16.78
N GLU A 83 9.99 -5.18 17.34
CA GLU A 83 9.77 -5.11 18.79
C GLU A 83 8.61 -6.04 19.16
N GLU A 84 8.80 -6.87 20.19
CA GLU A 84 7.72 -7.66 20.76
C GLU A 84 6.79 -6.74 21.55
N GLU A 85 5.52 -6.63 21.12
CA GLU A 85 4.49 -5.94 21.89
C GLU A 85 3.78 -6.92 22.82
N THR A 86 3.49 -8.12 22.31
CA THR A 86 3.00 -9.28 23.07
C THR A 86 3.60 -10.55 22.48
N GLN A 87 3.39 -11.69 23.13
CA GLN A 87 3.85 -12.99 22.62
C GLN A 87 3.37 -13.28 21.18
N ASP A 88 2.20 -12.77 20.79
CA ASP A 88 1.56 -13.00 19.48
C ASP A 88 1.51 -11.73 18.62
N THR A 89 2.24 -10.67 18.98
CA THR A 89 2.17 -9.39 18.28
C THR A 89 3.52 -8.69 18.21
N THR A 90 3.89 -8.28 17.00
CA THR A 90 5.13 -7.56 16.72
C THR A 90 4.83 -6.15 16.24
N VAL A 91 5.55 -5.16 16.76
CA VAL A 91 5.64 -3.83 16.15
C VAL A 91 6.84 -3.82 15.22
N LEU A 92 6.57 -3.56 13.94
CA LEU A 92 7.59 -3.34 12.92
C LEU A 92 7.73 -1.83 12.68
N THR A 93 8.93 -1.29 12.87
CA THR A 93 9.27 0.08 12.48
C THR A 93 10.17 0.05 11.25
N LEU A 94 9.77 0.74 10.18
CA LEU A 94 10.55 0.89 8.97
C LEU A 94 11.02 2.33 8.84
N SER A 95 12.32 2.55 8.65
CA SER A 95 12.89 3.82 8.24
C SER A 95 13.46 3.73 6.83
N GLN A 96 13.23 4.78 6.04
CA GLN A 96 13.68 4.92 4.66
C GLN A 96 14.35 6.29 4.50
N SER A 97 15.63 6.30 4.12
CA SER A 97 16.35 7.53 3.79
C SER A 97 16.03 7.99 2.36
N HIS A 98 16.34 9.27 2.07
CA HIS A 98 16.19 9.88 0.73
C HIS A 98 14.77 9.87 0.15
N PHE A 99 13.76 9.77 1.00
CA PHE A 99 12.38 10.07 0.60
C PHE A 99 12.14 11.58 0.66
N ASP A 100 11.68 12.16 -0.44
CA ASP A 100 11.20 13.53 -0.55
C ASP A 100 9.78 13.53 -1.11
N PHE A 101 8.87 14.26 -0.46
CA PHE A 101 7.50 14.40 -0.94
C PHE A 101 7.42 15.18 -2.27
N GLN A 102 8.41 16.01 -2.59
CA GLN A 102 8.48 16.67 -3.90
C GLN A 102 8.63 15.67 -5.05
N ASP A 103 9.34 14.56 -4.85
CA ASP A 103 9.48 13.50 -5.86
C ASP A 103 8.14 12.80 -6.10
N VAL A 104 7.25 12.73 -5.09
CA VAL A 104 5.87 12.21 -5.23
C VAL A 104 5.06 13.10 -6.18
N ILE A 105 5.12 14.42 -5.98
CA ILE A 105 4.32 15.39 -6.74
C ILE A 105 4.83 15.50 -8.18
N THR A 106 6.15 15.55 -8.36
CA THR A 106 6.77 15.84 -9.65
C THR A 106 7.03 14.60 -10.48
N GLY A 107 7.11 13.42 -9.86
CA GLY A 107 7.57 12.20 -10.52
C GLY A 107 9.04 12.27 -10.95
N ALA A 108 9.82 13.21 -10.41
CA ALA A 108 11.20 13.46 -10.85
C ALA A 108 12.18 12.31 -10.53
N SER A 109 11.83 11.46 -9.57
CA SER A 109 12.63 10.30 -9.18
C SER A 109 11.73 9.14 -8.77
N ILE A 110 12.20 7.91 -9.04
CA ILE A 110 11.54 6.69 -8.57
C ILE A 110 11.38 6.68 -7.04
N ARG A 111 12.24 7.39 -6.30
CA ARG A 111 12.16 7.47 -4.84
C ARG A 111 10.85 8.07 -4.33
N GLY A 112 10.14 8.84 -5.16
CA GLY A 112 8.79 9.32 -4.85
C GLY A 112 7.78 8.20 -4.55
N VAL A 113 7.98 6.98 -5.07
CA VAL A 113 7.06 5.86 -4.82
C VAL A 113 7.31 5.17 -3.48
N LEU A 114 8.42 5.46 -2.79
CA LEU A 114 8.86 4.65 -1.65
C LEU A 114 7.87 4.61 -0.49
N GLN A 115 7.15 5.72 -0.24
CA GLN A 115 6.13 5.74 0.80
C GLN A 115 5.00 4.76 0.53
N SER A 116 4.41 4.83 -0.66
CA SER A 116 3.27 3.99 -1.02
C SER A 116 3.68 2.55 -1.36
N PHE A 117 4.88 2.35 -1.90
CA PHE A 117 5.49 1.02 -2.04
C PHE A 117 5.61 0.31 -0.69
N TRP A 118 6.22 0.95 0.30
CA TRP A 118 6.34 0.36 1.64
C TRP A 118 4.99 0.24 2.35
N SER A 119 4.06 1.15 2.08
CA SER A 119 2.69 1.05 2.64
C SER A 119 1.98 -0.21 2.15
N LEU A 120 2.04 -0.47 0.84
CA LEU A 120 1.50 -1.68 0.23
C LEU A 120 2.24 -2.94 0.70
N ALA A 121 3.58 -2.93 0.67
CA ALA A 121 4.39 -4.08 1.07
C ALA A 121 4.14 -4.48 2.53
N LEU A 122 4.05 -3.52 3.46
CA LEU A 122 3.74 -3.81 4.86
C LEU A 122 2.29 -4.26 5.07
N SER A 123 1.35 -3.77 4.27
CA SER A 123 -0.03 -4.28 4.26
C SER A 123 -0.08 -5.74 3.79
N ASN A 124 0.68 -6.09 2.75
CA ASN A 124 0.82 -7.48 2.27
C ASN A 124 1.50 -8.36 3.31
N LEU A 125 2.54 -7.86 4.00
CA LEU A 125 3.20 -8.59 5.08
C LEU A 125 2.22 -8.89 6.22
N ALA A 126 1.39 -7.92 6.61
CA ALA A 126 0.36 -8.11 7.63
C ALA A 126 -0.65 -9.19 7.23
N ASP A 127 -1.16 -9.15 6.01
CA ASP A 127 -2.06 -10.20 5.52
C ASP A 127 -1.33 -11.56 5.42
N TYR A 128 -0.08 -11.59 4.95
CA TYR A 128 0.73 -12.81 4.83
C TYR A 128 0.94 -13.52 6.18
N VAL A 129 1.39 -12.79 7.21
CA VAL A 129 1.65 -13.39 8.54
C VAL A 129 0.36 -13.82 9.24
N GLU A 130 -0.78 -13.22 8.88
CA GLU A 130 -2.10 -13.66 9.34
C GLU A 130 -2.67 -14.83 8.52
N GLY A 131 -1.95 -15.34 7.52
CA GLY A 131 -2.40 -16.41 6.62
C GLY A 131 -3.53 -16.01 5.68
N ARG A 132 -3.68 -14.70 5.41
CA ARG A 132 -4.70 -14.14 4.52
C ARG A 132 -4.15 -14.04 3.10
N GLU A 133 -5.05 -14.12 2.12
CA GLU A 133 -4.72 -13.83 0.72
C GLU A 133 -4.37 -12.35 0.59
N ILE A 134 -3.21 -12.05 -0.01
CA ILE A 134 -2.77 -10.68 -0.28
C ILE A 134 -3.54 -10.07 -1.45
N GLY A 135 -3.59 -8.74 -1.48
CA GLY A 135 -4.25 -8.00 -2.55
C GLY A 135 -3.48 -7.97 -3.87
N PRO A 136 -4.03 -7.27 -4.89
CA PRO A 136 -3.33 -6.99 -6.13
C PRO A 136 -1.97 -6.33 -5.89
N GLN A 137 -1.00 -6.69 -6.73
CA GLN A 137 0.39 -6.21 -6.67
C GLN A 137 0.68 -5.21 -7.79
N PRO A 138 1.63 -4.29 -7.61
CA PRO A 138 1.96 -3.32 -8.65
C PRO A 138 2.78 -3.98 -9.76
N ASP A 139 2.77 -3.37 -10.94
CA ASP A 139 3.70 -3.66 -12.02
C ASP A 139 4.33 -2.34 -12.47
N PHE A 140 5.55 -2.07 -12.03
CA PHE A 140 6.33 -0.88 -12.35
C PHE A 140 6.83 -0.83 -13.81
N THR A 141 6.49 -1.83 -14.62
CA THR A 141 6.82 -1.90 -16.05
C THR A 141 5.59 -1.71 -16.95
N SER A 142 4.40 -1.54 -16.37
CA SER A 142 3.13 -1.46 -17.08
C SER A 142 2.36 -0.19 -16.73
N ALA A 143 1.71 0.40 -17.74
CA ALA A 143 0.73 1.47 -17.55
C ALA A 143 -0.72 0.95 -17.49
N ASP A 144 -0.92 -0.37 -17.47
CA ASP A 144 -2.23 -0.99 -17.26
C ASP A 144 -2.53 -1.12 -15.76
N PHE A 145 -3.14 -0.08 -15.19
CA PHE A 145 -3.46 -0.01 -13.77
C PHE A 145 -4.83 -0.63 -13.51
N ARG A 146 -4.83 -1.96 -13.32
CA ARG A 146 -6.00 -2.74 -12.92
C ARG A 146 -5.64 -3.71 -11.80
N GLY A 147 -6.45 -3.72 -10.75
CA GLY A 147 -6.34 -4.65 -9.63
C GLY A 147 -7.71 -5.25 -9.32
N GLU A 148 -7.73 -6.49 -8.86
CA GLU A 148 -8.96 -7.15 -8.43
C GLU A 148 -8.75 -7.79 -7.06
N THR A 149 -9.77 -7.73 -6.23
CA THR A 149 -9.80 -8.46 -4.97
C THR A 149 -11.22 -8.85 -4.57
N VAL A 150 -11.33 -9.81 -3.66
CA VAL A 150 -12.60 -10.18 -3.03
C VAL A 150 -12.61 -9.64 -1.60
N VAL A 151 -13.67 -8.91 -1.28
CA VAL A 151 -13.96 -8.41 0.07
C VAL A 151 -15.02 -9.32 0.69
N ASP A 152 -14.77 -9.85 1.88
CA ASP A 152 -15.74 -10.70 2.60
C ASP A 152 -16.88 -9.90 3.25
N ALA A 153 -17.59 -9.12 2.43
CA ALA A 153 -18.77 -8.36 2.82
C ALA A 153 -19.75 -8.21 1.64
N PRO A 154 -21.06 -8.02 1.91
CA PRO A 154 -22.05 -7.73 0.88
C PRO A 154 -21.76 -6.41 0.14
N VAL A 155 -22.13 -6.37 -1.14
CA VAL A 155 -21.89 -5.22 -2.04
C VAL A 155 -22.40 -3.90 -1.47
N GLU A 156 -23.56 -3.91 -0.81
CA GLU A 156 -24.14 -2.72 -0.19
C GLU A 156 -23.24 -2.14 0.90
N GLN A 157 -22.59 -2.98 1.71
CA GLN A 157 -21.69 -2.54 2.79
C GLN A 157 -20.36 -2.03 2.22
N VAL A 158 -19.83 -2.70 1.20
CA VAL A 158 -18.60 -2.26 0.53
C VAL A 158 -18.84 -0.91 -0.16
N PHE A 159 -19.92 -0.77 -0.92
CA PHE A 159 -20.27 0.48 -1.58
C PHE A 159 -20.44 1.62 -0.58
N ASP A 160 -21.20 1.40 0.49
CA ASP A 160 -21.43 2.39 1.53
C ASP A 160 -20.10 2.85 2.19
N SER A 161 -19.17 1.92 2.45
CA SER A 161 -17.83 2.28 2.97
C SER A 161 -16.94 3.05 1.98
N LEU A 162 -17.22 2.99 0.66
CA LEU A 162 -16.48 3.75 -0.35
C LEU A 162 -16.96 5.18 -0.49
N VAL A 163 -18.22 5.47 -0.16
CA VAL A 163 -18.87 6.76 -0.44
C VAL A 163 -19.16 7.58 0.82
N ASP A 164 -19.21 6.93 1.99
CA ASP A 164 -19.34 7.59 3.28
C ASP A 164 -17.99 8.12 3.77
N SER A 165 -17.92 9.40 4.11
CA SER A 165 -16.66 10.07 4.48
C SER A 165 -16.06 9.53 5.78
N ASP A 166 -16.89 9.20 6.76
CA ASP A 166 -16.42 8.74 8.07
C ASP A 166 -15.87 7.31 7.94
N LYS A 167 -16.57 6.45 7.20
CA LYS A 167 -16.09 5.09 6.91
C LYS A 167 -14.85 5.10 6.04
N ALA A 168 -14.83 5.92 4.99
CA ALA A 168 -13.65 6.12 4.15
C ALA A 168 -12.44 6.57 4.96
N SER A 169 -12.63 7.53 5.86
CA SER A 169 -11.57 8.00 6.75
C SER A 169 -11.09 6.90 7.70
N ASP A 170 -12.02 6.10 8.24
CA ASP A 170 -11.69 5.01 9.17
C ASP A 170 -10.85 3.93 8.48
N TRP A 171 -11.28 3.37 7.34
CA TRP A 171 -10.49 2.32 6.69
C TRP A 171 -9.22 2.85 6.04
N PHE A 172 -9.23 4.07 5.50
CA PHE A 172 -8.04 4.65 4.86
C PHE A 172 -6.99 5.10 5.89
N GLY A 173 -7.39 5.42 7.13
CA GLY A 173 -6.48 5.87 8.19
C GLY A 173 -6.01 7.32 8.03
N TYR A 174 -6.69 8.10 7.19
CA TYR A 174 -6.44 9.52 6.94
C TYR A 174 -7.79 10.21 6.64
N PRO A 175 -7.97 11.52 6.93
CA PRO A 175 -9.22 12.19 6.63
C PRO A 175 -9.58 12.12 5.14
N ILE A 176 -10.78 11.64 4.83
CA ILE A 176 -11.37 11.59 3.49
C ILE A 176 -12.67 12.38 3.50
N GLY A 177 -12.86 13.25 2.52
CA GLY A 177 -14.10 14.01 2.34
C GLY A 177 -14.76 13.67 1.00
N ILE A 178 -16.02 13.25 1.04
CA ILE A 178 -16.77 12.77 -0.13
C ILE A 178 -18.15 13.42 -0.17
N GLU A 179 -18.51 13.99 -1.31
CA GLU A 179 -19.88 14.38 -1.65
C GLU A 179 -20.47 13.33 -2.60
N PRO A 180 -21.25 12.35 -2.13
CA PRO A 180 -21.54 11.11 -2.87
C PRO A 180 -22.63 11.29 -3.92
N HIS A 181 -22.36 12.13 -4.93
CA HIS A 181 -23.18 12.33 -6.12
C HIS A 181 -22.30 12.74 -7.30
N VAL A 182 -22.78 12.52 -8.53
CA VAL A 182 -22.08 13.01 -9.74
C VAL A 182 -21.90 14.53 -9.67
N GLY A 183 -20.70 15.01 -9.99
CA GLY A 183 -20.25 16.40 -9.83
C GLY A 183 -19.74 16.76 -8.43
N GLY A 184 -19.97 15.89 -7.44
CA GLY A 184 -19.47 16.01 -6.08
C GLY A 184 -17.95 15.85 -6.00
N ARG A 185 -17.39 16.27 -4.87
CA ARG A 185 -15.95 16.25 -4.60
C ARG A 185 -15.52 14.96 -3.88
N PHE A 186 -14.32 14.49 -4.19
CA PHE A 186 -13.58 13.51 -3.41
C PHE A 186 -12.22 14.14 -3.06
N ALA A 187 -11.93 14.31 -1.77
CA ALA A 187 -10.70 14.92 -1.29
C ALA A 187 -9.96 14.02 -0.30
N MET A 188 -8.67 13.79 -0.57
CA MET A 188 -7.76 13.22 0.43
C MET A 188 -7.24 14.36 1.31
N GLY A 189 -7.46 14.25 2.63
CA GLY A 189 -7.19 15.31 3.61
C GLY A 189 -8.43 16.08 4.05
N GLY A 190 -9.60 15.77 3.48
CA GLY A 190 -10.86 16.45 3.74
C GLY A 190 -11.12 17.61 2.76
N LEU A 191 -12.41 17.93 2.56
CA LEU A 191 -12.86 18.88 1.52
C LEU A 191 -12.34 20.31 1.71
N ASP A 192 -12.02 20.72 2.93
CA ASP A 192 -11.54 22.06 3.25
C ASP A 192 -10.01 22.20 3.11
N ALA A 193 -9.29 21.07 3.10
CA ALA A 193 -7.83 21.05 3.03
C ALA A 193 -7.29 20.89 1.60
N ASP A 194 -8.13 20.46 0.66
CA ASP A 194 -7.73 20.18 -0.72
C ASP A 194 -8.19 21.31 -1.66
N PRO A 195 -7.25 22.09 -2.25
CA PRO A 195 -7.59 23.15 -3.19
C PRO A 195 -8.08 22.62 -4.56
N HIS A 196 -7.80 21.35 -4.90
CA HIS A 196 -8.14 20.74 -6.19
C HIS A 196 -8.67 19.30 -6.00
N PRO A 197 -9.80 19.13 -5.29
CA PRO A 197 -10.35 17.80 -5.03
C PRO A 197 -10.81 17.15 -6.33
N ALA A 198 -10.72 15.82 -6.37
CA ALA A 198 -11.22 15.04 -7.48
C ALA A 198 -12.74 15.21 -7.66
N LYS A 199 -13.22 14.97 -8.88
CA LYS A 199 -14.64 15.06 -9.22
C LYS A 199 -15.23 13.68 -9.44
N ILE A 200 -16.32 13.37 -8.74
CA ILE A 200 -17.08 12.15 -9.00
C ILE A 200 -17.79 12.33 -10.34
N ILE A 201 -17.46 11.49 -11.32
CA ILE A 201 -17.99 11.56 -12.69
C ILE A 201 -18.98 10.44 -13.00
N ASP A 202 -18.92 9.34 -12.26
CA ASP A 202 -19.91 8.26 -12.30
C ASP A 202 -20.16 7.73 -10.88
N LEU A 203 -21.41 7.42 -10.58
CA LEU A 203 -21.82 6.86 -9.30
C LEU A 203 -23.13 6.09 -9.46
N VAL A 204 -23.05 4.76 -9.39
CA VAL A 204 -24.20 3.87 -9.40
C VAL A 204 -24.17 3.04 -8.12
N PRO A 205 -25.14 3.26 -7.20
CA PRO A 205 -25.23 2.52 -5.95
C PRO A 205 -25.06 1.01 -6.10
N GLY A 206 -24.15 0.44 -5.32
CA GLY A 206 -23.85 -0.99 -5.33
C GLY A 206 -23.21 -1.52 -6.62
N ARG A 207 -22.68 -0.65 -7.49
CA ARG A 207 -22.09 -1.09 -8.77
C ARG A 207 -20.81 -0.38 -9.15
N THR A 208 -20.79 0.96 -9.12
CA THR A 208 -19.58 1.69 -9.53
C THR A 208 -19.48 3.07 -8.89
N MET A 209 -18.25 3.51 -8.68
CA MET A 209 -17.87 4.90 -8.45
C MET A 209 -16.67 5.23 -9.32
N SER A 210 -16.68 6.38 -9.99
CA SER A 210 -15.52 6.91 -10.72
C SER A 210 -15.23 8.33 -10.29
N ALA A 211 -13.97 8.63 -9.99
CA ALA A 211 -13.48 9.95 -9.63
C ALA A 211 -12.35 10.39 -10.57
N ASP A 212 -12.46 11.60 -11.12
CA ASP A 212 -11.47 12.25 -11.97
C ASP A 212 -10.49 13.08 -11.12
N TRP A 213 -9.22 12.67 -11.12
CA TRP A 213 -8.11 13.33 -10.42
C TRP A 213 -7.28 14.24 -11.34
N GLY A 214 -7.82 14.63 -12.49
CA GLY A 214 -7.14 15.47 -13.46
C GLY A 214 -5.90 14.77 -14.04
N PRO A 215 -4.68 15.33 -13.90
CA PRO A 215 -3.45 14.68 -14.40
C PRO A 215 -3.20 13.28 -13.83
N GLY A 216 -3.70 12.99 -12.62
CA GLY A 216 -3.63 11.66 -12.01
C GLY A 216 -4.54 10.62 -12.67
N GLY A 217 -5.43 11.05 -13.57
CA GLY A 217 -6.36 10.21 -14.30
C GLY A 217 -7.66 9.93 -13.53
N VAL A 218 -8.48 9.06 -14.12
CA VAL A 218 -9.75 8.60 -13.56
C VAL A 218 -9.52 7.31 -12.78
N VAL A 219 -9.94 7.32 -11.52
CA VAL A 219 -9.96 6.15 -10.64
C VAL A 219 -11.38 5.60 -10.60
N THR A 220 -11.55 4.29 -10.82
CA THR A 220 -12.84 3.60 -10.84
C THR A 220 -12.83 2.38 -9.92
N TRP A 221 -13.87 2.27 -9.11
CA TRP A 221 -14.20 1.09 -8.30
C TRP A 221 -15.45 0.44 -8.91
N GLU A 222 -15.33 -0.79 -9.40
CA GLU A 222 -16.44 -1.59 -9.89
C GLU A 222 -16.72 -2.71 -8.87
N LEU A 223 -17.99 -2.88 -8.51
CA LEU A 223 -18.44 -3.85 -7.52
C LEU A 223 -19.40 -4.84 -8.15
N GLU A 224 -19.15 -6.12 -7.92
CA GLU A 224 -20.01 -7.22 -8.34
C GLU A 224 -20.28 -8.17 -7.17
N ASP A 225 -21.50 -8.69 -7.09
CA ASP A 225 -21.81 -9.75 -6.13
C ASP A 225 -21.00 -11.00 -6.47
N SER A 226 -20.42 -11.60 -5.44
CA SER A 226 -19.63 -12.82 -5.54
C SER A 226 -20.06 -13.80 -4.45
N GLY A 227 -21.34 -14.14 -4.40
CA GLY A 227 -21.87 -15.16 -3.50
C GLY A 227 -21.93 -14.71 -2.04
N GLY A 228 -22.43 -13.49 -1.81
CA GLY A 228 -22.47 -12.86 -0.48
C GLY A 228 -21.18 -12.12 -0.09
N LYS A 229 -20.14 -12.24 -0.93
CA LYS A 229 -18.93 -11.40 -0.93
C LYS A 229 -19.01 -10.37 -2.05
N THR A 230 -18.05 -9.47 -2.11
CA THR A 230 -17.95 -8.48 -3.19
C THR A 230 -16.66 -8.69 -3.97
N ARG A 231 -16.77 -8.89 -5.28
CA ARG A 231 -15.63 -8.72 -6.18
C ARG A 231 -15.48 -7.23 -6.44
N LEU A 232 -14.34 -6.68 -6.04
CA LEU A 232 -13.97 -5.30 -6.29
C LEU A 232 -12.89 -5.28 -7.36
N THR A 233 -13.20 -4.65 -8.49
CA THR A 233 -12.24 -4.30 -9.51
C THR A 233 -11.89 -2.83 -9.36
N PHE A 234 -10.60 -2.53 -9.30
CA PHE A 234 -10.07 -1.19 -9.19
C PHE A 234 -9.24 -0.86 -10.42
N VAL A 235 -9.55 0.28 -11.06
CA VAL A 235 -8.90 0.72 -12.30
C VAL A 235 -8.47 2.17 -12.16
N GLN A 236 -7.26 2.48 -12.59
CA GLN A 236 -6.82 3.85 -12.82
C GLN A 236 -6.47 4.02 -14.30
N SER A 237 -6.96 5.07 -14.95
CA SER A 237 -6.75 5.27 -16.40
C SER A 237 -6.76 6.76 -16.76
N GLY A 238 -6.48 7.12 -18.01
CA GLY A 238 -6.57 8.50 -18.47
C GLY A 238 -5.43 9.43 -18.00
N PHE A 239 -4.39 8.87 -17.38
CA PHE A 239 -3.15 9.56 -17.04
C PHE A 239 -2.12 9.49 -18.18
N ASP A 240 -1.01 10.22 -18.05
CA ASP A 240 0.12 10.14 -18.97
C ASP A 240 0.84 8.79 -18.84
N THR A 241 0.66 7.89 -19.82
CA THR A 241 1.27 6.56 -19.81
C THR A 241 2.79 6.58 -20.00
N ALA A 242 3.37 7.70 -20.45
CA ALA A 242 4.82 7.87 -20.50
C ALA A 242 5.43 8.16 -19.12
N ASN A 243 4.62 8.67 -18.18
CA ASN A 243 4.99 8.95 -16.80
C ASN A 243 3.89 8.42 -15.85
N PRO A 244 3.70 7.09 -15.75
CA PRO A 244 2.60 6.53 -14.97
C PRO A 244 2.65 6.97 -13.51
N PRO A 245 1.50 7.29 -12.86
CA PRO A 245 1.46 7.76 -11.48
C PRO A 245 1.60 6.60 -10.49
N TYR A 246 2.71 5.87 -10.53
CA TYR A 246 2.94 4.68 -9.72
C TYR A 246 2.80 4.93 -8.22
N ALA A 247 3.21 6.11 -7.73
CA ALA A 247 3.07 6.46 -6.32
C ALA A 247 1.60 6.50 -5.87
N ALA A 248 0.71 7.06 -6.70
CA ALA A 248 -0.73 7.08 -6.44
C ALA A 248 -1.33 5.67 -6.59
N TRP A 249 -0.92 4.93 -7.62
CA TRP A 249 -1.38 3.56 -7.86
C TRP A 249 -1.09 2.62 -6.68
N THR A 250 0.16 2.53 -6.23
CA THR A 250 0.53 1.71 -5.06
C THR A 250 -0.15 2.19 -3.79
N GLY A 251 -0.39 3.50 -3.66
CA GLY A 251 -1.14 4.08 -2.54
C GLY A 251 -2.58 3.55 -2.52
N TRP A 252 -3.25 3.54 -3.67
CA TRP A 252 -4.58 2.95 -3.79
C TRP A 252 -4.59 1.45 -3.52
N LEU A 253 -3.61 0.68 -4.02
CA LEU A 253 -3.51 -0.75 -3.72
C LEU A 253 -3.36 -1.01 -2.21
N SER A 254 -2.58 -0.18 -1.50
CA SER A 254 -2.50 -0.23 -0.03
C SER A 254 -3.85 0.10 0.61
N GLY A 255 -4.59 1.07 0.05
CA GLY A 255 -5.95 1.39 0.47
C GLY A 255 -6.94 0.23 0.28
N LEU A 256 -6.82 -0.54 -0.81
CA LEU A 256 -7.65 -1.74 -1.02
C LEU A 256 -7.38 -2.82 0.03
N ALA A 257 -6.11 -3.01 0.43
CA ALA A 257 -5.79 -3.90 1.53
C ALA A 257 -6.46 -3.43 2.84
N ALA A 258 -6.41 -2.13 3.13
CA ALA A 258 -7.05 -1.55 4.31
C ALA A 258 -8.60 -1.67 4.27
N LEU A 259 -9.22 -1.43 3.12
CA LEU A 259 -10.66 -1.63 2.90
C LEU A 259 -11.08 -3.08 3.16
N ARG A 260 -10.32 -4.06 2.66
CA ARG A 260 -10.59 -5.48 2.96
C ARG A 260 -10.52 -5.75 4.46
N ARG A 261 -9.46 -5.28 5.10
CA ARG A 261 -9.28 -5.47 6.55
C ARG A 261 -10.41 -4.81 7.34
N TYR A 262 -10.90 -3.64 6.93
CA TYR A 262 -12.04 -2.97 7.57
C TYR A 262 -13.28 -3.86 7.64
N HIS A 263 -13.61 -4.55 6.54
CA HIS A 263 -14.76 -5.44 6.49
C HIS A 263 -14.50 -6.80 7.17
N GLU A 264 -13.26 -7.30 7.11
CA GLU A 264 -12.92 -8.67 7.51
C GLU A 264 -12.36 -8.80 8.93
N LYS A 265 -11.94 -7.69 9.53
CA LYS A 265 -11.30 -7.62 10.86
C LYS A 265 -11.88 -6.46 11.68
N PRO A 266 -13.20 -6.45 11.94
CA PRO A 266 -13.82 -5.36 12.70
C PRO A 266 -13.16 -5.21 14.09
N GLY A 267 -12.69 -4.01 14.39
CA GLY A 267 -12.03 -3.66 15.65
C GLY A 267 -10.51 -3.91 15.69
N SER A 268 -9.92 -4.52 14.66
CA SER A 268 -8.48 -4.71 14.53
C SER A 268 -7.98 -4.52 13.09
N HIS A 269 -8.72 -3.77 12.26
CA HIS A 269 -8.40 -3.56 10.84
C HIS A 269 -7.18 -2.67 10.66
N GLN A 270 -7.03 -1.66 11.53
CA GLN A 270 -5.90 -0.74 11.53
C GLN A 270 -4.61 -1.42 11.99
N ILE A 271 -3.64 -1.48 11.09
CA ILE A 271 -2.28 -1.93 11.39
C ILE A 271 -1.33 -0.77 11.67
N TRP A 272 -1.63 0.42 11.15
CA TRP A 272 -0.75 1.57 11.22
C TRP A 272 -0.69 2.13 12.64
N LEU A 273 0.52 2.42 13.08
CA LEU A 273 0.79 3.07 14.35
C LEU A 273 1.19 4.52 14.10
N PRO A 274 0.83 5.45 15.01
CA PRO A 274 1.38 6.79 14.94
C PRO A 274 2.91 6.74 15.03
N ALA A 275 3.56 7.65 14.30
CA ALA A 275 4.98 7.90 14.49
C ALA A 275 5.24 8.24 15.97
N GLU A 276 6.35 7.74 16.53
CA GLU A 276 6.72 8.17 17.87
C GLU A 276 6.99 9.67 17.87
N PRO A 277 6.54 10.41 18.89
CA PRO A 277 6.98 11.79 19.05
C PRO A 277 8.51 11.78 19.15
N ALA A 278 9.17 12.66 18.39
CA ALA A 278 10.62 12.83 18.49
C ALA A 278 10.99 13.11 19.95
N ALA A 279 11.89 12.28 20.50
CA ALA A 279 12.43 12.44 21.85
C ALA A 279 13.27 13.71 21.99
#